data_AF-A0A8T2TQ63-F1
#
_entry.id   AF-A0A8T2TQ63-F1
#
_cell.length_a   1.000
_cell.length_b   1.000
_cell.length_c   1.000
_cell.angle_alpha   90.00
_cell.angle_beta   90.00
_cell.angle_gamma   90.00
#
_symmetry.space_group_name_H-M   'P 1'
#
loop_
_entity.id
_entity.type
_entity.pdbx_description
1 polymer ?
#
loop_
_entity_poly.entity_id
_entity_poly.type
_entity_poly.pdbx_seq_one_letter_code
_entity_poly.pdbx_strand_id
1 'polypeptide(L)'
;MNIVANKLWSIIQAHKLQRFYDPPKYQAVLQKLSSINFPDIAVRWNISRDLAYNLASLALYDIVFFCDDSGSMLFEENGKRIDDLKFILSKVSDIATLFDDDGISVRFMNSNVTGDGIRNAGDVQKLISQVRFSGNTPLGTNFDRKVIQPLILGKARSNVAMAKPVLAILITDGEPVGESSDKIIQVIKEAKNSLESTPYGSGAFAIQIGQVGRDVKTQKFLESLDRDPTVGGMIDCTSYYEMEDEEFSRNGIALTPDLWLLKLCVGAIDPEYDAKDE
;
A
#
# COMPACT_ATOMS: atom_id res chain seq x y z
N MET A 1 14.55 -19.92 6.81
CA MET A 1 14.40 -19.09 8.04
C MET A 1 15.37 -17.92 8.07
N ASN A 2 16.68 -18.12 7.81
CA ASN A 2 17.68 -17.04 7.86
C ASN A 2 17.43 -15.89 6.84
N ILE A 3 16.97 -16.21 5.62
CA ILE A 3 16.69 -15.20 4.58
C ILE A 3 15.56 -14.24 4.99
N VAL A 4 14.38 -14.78 5.37
CA VAL A 4 13.23 -13.98 5.82
C VAL A 4 13.61 -13.14 7.04
N ALA A 5 14.31 -13.72 8.03
CA ALA A 5 14.75 -12.96 9.20
C ALA A 5 15.65 -11.77 8.83
N ASN A 6 16.67 -12.00 8.00
CA ASN A 6 17.56 -10.93 7.58
C ASN A 6 16.83 -9.83 6.79
N LYS A 7 15.89 -10.21 5.93
CA LYS A 7 15.05 -9.29 5.15
C LYS A 7 14.17 -8.42 6.05
N LEU A 8 13.48 -9.02 7.03
CA LEU A 8 12.67 -8.25 7.97
C LEU A 8 13.53 -7.33 8.82
N TRP A 9 14.69 -7.79 9.26
CA TRP A 9 15.60 -6.97 10.04
C TRP A 9 16.13 -5.78 9.23
N SER A 10 16.48 -5.96 7.96
CA SER A 10 16.93 -4.84 7.11
C SER A 10 15.84 -3.78 6.94
N ILE A 11 14.59 -4.19 6.73
CA ILE A 11 13.43 -3.29 6.65
C ILE A 11 13.20 -2.55 7.98
N ILE A 12 13.25 -3.28 9.11
CA ILE A 12 13.13 -2.67 10.44
C ILE A 12 14.20 -1.59 10.66
N GLN A 13 15.43 -1.82 10.21
CA GLN A 13 16.51 -0.83 10.34
C GLN A 13 16.32 0.35 9.39
N ALA A 14 16.03 0.09 8.11
CA ALA A 14 15.85 1.12 7.08
C ALA A 14 14.75 2.11 7.45
N HIS A 15 13.62 1.62 7.93
CA HIS A 15 12.46 2.44 8.28
C HIS A 15 12.38 2.78 9.79
N LYS A 16 13.42 2.47 10.57
CA LYS A 16 13.50 2.77 12.02
C LYS A 16 12.32 2.22 12.84
N LEU A 17 11.92 0.99 12.58
CA LEU A 17 10.75 0.34 13.20
C LEU A 17 11.05 -0.35 14.54
N GLN A 18 12.23 -0.16 15.12
CA GLN A 18 12.67 -0.89 16.32
C GLN A 18 11.74 -0.68 17.52
N ARG A 19 11.03 0.47 17.57
CA ARG A 19 10.01 0.73 18.60
C ARG A 19 8.84 -0.26 18.52
N PHE A 20 8.47 -0.70 17.33
CA PHE A 20 7.39 -1.66 17.09
C PHE A 20 7.83 -3.11 17.27
N TYR A 21 9.11 -3.39 17.07
CA TYR A 21 9.68 -4.75 17.02
C TYR A 21 10.82 -4.89 18.03
N ASP A 22 10.46 -4.93 19.31
CA ASP A 22 11.37 -5.38 20.34
C ASP A 22 11.74 -6.88 20.14
N PRO A 23 12.81 -7.38 20.77
CA PRO A 23 13.26 -8.76 20.52
C PRO A 23 12.16 -9.83 20.72
N PRO A 24 11.32 -9.77 21.77
CA PRO A 24 10.20 -10.71 21.92
C PRO A 24 9.20 -10.65 20.75
N LYS A 25 8.78 -9.46 20.33
CA LYS A 25 7.80 -9.32 19.26
C LYS A 25 8.37 -9.67 17.90
N TYR A 26 9.61 -9.28 17.63
CA TYR A 26 10.33 -9.70 16.43
C TYR A 26 10.40 -11.24 16.35
N GLN A 27 10.76 -11.91 17.45
CA GLN A 27 10.78 -13.37 17.51
C GLN A 27 9.39 -13.99 17.27
N ALA A 28 8.32 -13.37 17.78
CA ALA A 28 6.96 -13.84 17.54
C ALA A 28 6.56 -13.74 16.06
N VAL A 29 6.94 -12.65 15.38
CA VAL A 29 6.73 -12.50 13.92
C VAL A 29 7.47 -13.60 13.17
N LEU A 30 8.75 -13.86 13.50
CA LEU A 30 9.52 -14.94 12.86
C LEU A 30 8.91 -16.33 13.12
N GLN A 31 8.40 -16.57 14.32
CA GLN A 31 7.74 -17.82 14.65
C GLN A 31 6.47 -18.02 13.82
N LYS A 32 5.64 -16.97 13.66
CA LYS A 32 4.45 -17.03 12.80
C LYS A 32 4.84 -17.34 11.35
N LEU A 33 5.81 -16.61 10.81
CA LEU A 33 6.29 -16.79 9.45
C LEU A 33 6.96 -18.15 9.20
N SER A 34 7.50 -18.80 10.24
CA SER A 34 8.08 -20.14 10.13
C SER A 34 7.04 -21.23 9.79
N SER A 35 5.76 -20.96 10.05
CA SER A 35 4.65 -21.85 9.71
C SER A 35 4.11 -21.66 8.29
N ILE A 36 4.56 -20.62 7.57
CA ILE A 36 4.05 -20.27 6.25
C ILE A 36 4.75 -21.07 5.15
N ASN A 37 3.95 -21.66 4.26
CA ASN A 37 4.45 -22.37 3.08
C ASN A 37 4.74 -21.40 1.93
N PHE A 38 5.90 -20.75 1.96
CA PHE A 38 6.37 -19.86 0.88
C PHE A 38 6.44 -20.52 -0.51
N PRO A 39 6.85 -21.79 -0.66
CA PRO A 39 6.69 -22.50 -1.93
C PRO A 39 5.27 -22.47 -2.51
N ASP A 40 4.24 -22.64 -1.69
CA ASP A 40 2.84 -22.56 -2.16
C ASP A 40 2.46 -21.13 -2.55
N ILE A 41 2.94 -20.14 -1.81
CA ILE A 41 2.77 -18.71 -2.16
C ILE A 41 3.38 -18.44 -3.53
N ALA A 42 4.62 -18.90 -3.76
CA ALA A 42 5.33 -18.72 -5.02
C ALA A 42 4.54 -19.29 -6.22
N VAL A 43 3.94 -20.47 -6.07
CA VAL A 43 3.08 -21.07 -7.09
C VAL A 43 1.78 -20.27 -7.28
N ARG A 44 1.09 -19.90 -6.19
CA ARG A 44 -0.18 -19.14 -6.25
C ARG A 44 -0.02 -17.74 -6.85
N TRP A 45 1.14 -17.14 -6.64
CA TRP A 45 1.50 -15.83 -7.15
C TRP A 45 2.30 -15.92 -8.45
N ASN A 46 2.60 -17.11 -8.97
CA ASN A 46 3.36 -17.28 -10.20
C ASN A 46 4.68 -16.47 -10.21
N ILE A 47 5.38 -16.46 -9.08
CA ILE A 47 6.68 -15.81 -8.87
C ILE A 47 7.73 -16.81 -8.40
N SER A 48 9.01 -16.42 -8.44
CA SER A 48 10.07 -17.28 -7.88
C SER A 48 9.91 -17.41 -6.36
N ARG A 49 10.47 -18.50 -5.80
CA ARG A 49 10.47 -18.72 -4.35
C ARG A 49 11.16 -17.59 -3.58
N ASP A 50 12.24 -17.06 -4.15
CA ASP A 50 12.99 -15.98 -3.51
C ASP A 50 12.17 -14.69 -3.44
N LEU A 51 11.40 -14.39 -4.49
CA LEU A 51 10.49 -13.26 -4.52
C LEU A 51 9.31 -13.42 -3.55
N ALA A 52 8.83 -14.65 -3.34
CA ALA A 52 7.76 -14.91 -2.36
C ALA A 52 8.18 -14.56 -0.93
N TYR A 53 9.47 -14.62 -0.58
CA TYR A 53 9.96 -14.17 0.73
C TYR A 53 9.82 -12.67 0.93
N ASN A 54 9.81 -11.88 -0.15
CA ASN A 54 9.68 -10.42 -0.04
C ASN A 54 8.29 -10.02 0.47
N LEU A 55 7.25 -10.79 0.13
CA LEU A 55 5.90 -10.59 0.67
C LEU A 55 5.83 -10.72 2.20
N ALA A 56 6.79 -11.40 2.85
CA ALA A 56 6.82 -11.52 4.30
C ALA A 56 6.98 -10.17 5.01
N SER A 57 7.50 -9.14 4.32
CA SER A 57 7.61 -7.77 4.85
C SER A 57 6.27 -7.18 5.25
N LEU A 58 5.18 -7.58 4.58
CA LEU A 58 3.80 -7.19 4.92
C LEU A 58 3.44 -7.55 6.36
N ALA A 59 4.06 -8.58 6.96
CA ALA A 59 3.84 -8.95 8.35
C ALA A 59 4.19 -7.82 9.35
N LEU A 60 5.04 -6.88 8.91
CA LEU A 60 5.50 -5.77 9.72
C LEU A 60 4.52 -4.58 9.75
N TYR A 61 3.44 -4.59 8.98
CA TYR A 61 2.56 -3.42 8.84
C TYR A 61 1.08 -3.79 8.99
N ASP A 62 0.30 -2.89 9.59
CA ASP A 62 -1.16 -2.87 9.42
C ASP A 62 -1.43 -2.29 8.01
N ILE A 63 -2.20 -3.00 7.17
CA ILE A 63 -2.47 -2.55 5.80
C ILE A 63 -3.82 -1.82 5.72
N VAL A 64 -3.80 -0.61 5.18
CA VAL A 64 -4.99 0.21 4.93
C VAL A 64 -5.07 0.56 3.46
N PHE A 65 -6.14 0.14 2.78
CA PHE A 65 -6.46 0.61 1.44
C PHE A 65 -7.25 1.91 1.48
N PHE A 66 -6.88 2.83 0.60
CA PHE A 66 -7.65 4.02 0.28
C PHE A 66 -7.99 4.03 -1.20
N CYS A 67 -9.24 3.68 -1.51
CA CYS A 67 -9.66 3.37 -2.87
C CYS A 67 -10.40 4.55 -3.49
N ASP A 68 -10.07 4.86 -4.74
CA ASP A 68 -10.86 5.77 -5.57
C ASP A 68 -12.22 5.13 -5.90
N ASP A 69 -13.28 5.87 -5.60
CA ASP A 69 -14.67 5.57 -5.92
C ASP A 69 -15.32 6.76 -6.64
N SER A 70 -14.54 7.53 -7.39
CA SER A 70 -14.99 8.63 -8.25
C SER A 70 -15.83 8.13 -9.43
N GLY A 71 -16.41 9.07 -10.19
CA GLY A 71 -17.17 8.73 -11.38
C GLY A 71 -16.32 8.14 -12.52
N SER A 72 -15.06 8.56 -12.67
CA SER A 72 -14.18 8.12 -13.76
C SER A 72 -13.90 6.62 -13.69
N MET A 73 -13.79 6.06 -12.48
CA MET A 73 -13.68 4.62 -12.24
C MET A 73 -14.79 3.80 -12.92
N LEU A 74 -16.01 4.35 -13.01
CA LEU A 74 -17.17 3.67 -13.61
C LEU A 74 -17.32 3.96 -15.10
N PHE A 75 -17.19 5.22 -15.51
CA PHE A 75 -17.54 5.64 -16.88
C PHE A 75 -16.40 5.47 -17.88
N GLU A 76 -15.14 5.48 -17.42
CA GLU A 76 -13.98 5.26 -18.28
C GLU A 76 -13.62 3.78 -18.37
N GLU A 77 -13.00 3.39 -19.49
CA GLU A 77 -12.52 2.03 -19.74
C GLU A 77 -13.59 0.94 -19.50
N ASN A 78 -14.87 1.29 -19.68
CA ASN A 78 -16.03 0.42 -19.45
C ASN A 78 -16.08 -0.19 -18.03
N GLY A 79 -15.59 0.54 -17.02
CA GLY A 79 -15.58 0.09 -15.62
C GLY A 79 -14.44 -0.87 -15.27
N LYS A 80 -13.52 -1.15 -16.20
CA LYS A 80 -12.37 -2.04 -15.98
C LYS A 80 -11.52 -1.61 -14.78
N ARG A 81 -11.43 -0.31 -14.49
CA ARG A 81 -10.71 0.23 -13.33
C ARG A 81 -11.25 -0.32 -12.00
N ILE A 82 -12.55 -0.57 -11.91
CA ILE A 82 -13.19 -1.18 -10.73
C ILE A 82 -12.80 -2.66 -10.62
N ASP A 83 -12.67 -3.37 -11.74
CA ASP A 83 -12.24 -4.76 -11.75
C ASP A 83 -10.77 -4.90 -11.35
N ASP A 84 -9.91 -4.00 -11.82
CA ASP A 84 -8.50 -3.93 -11.41
C ASP A 84 -8.38 -3.62 -9.91
N LEU A 85 -9.16 -2.66 -9.39
CA LEU A 85 -9.25 -2.36 -7.95
C LEU A 85 -9.68 -3.61 -7.14
N LYS A 86 -10.74 -4.31 -7.57
CA LYS A 86 -11.21 -5.55 -6.93
C LYS A 86 -10.14 -6.63 -6.93
N PHE A 87 -9.43 -6.78 -8.04
CA PHE A 87 -8.36 -7.77 -8.19
C PHE A 87 -7.21 -7.51 -7.22
N ILE A 88 -6.73 -6.27 -7.17
CA ILE A 88 -5.66 -5.84 -6.25
C ILE A 88 -6.08 -6.08 -4.80
N LEU A 89 -7.24 -5.56 -4.38
CA LEU A 89 -7.75 -5.74 -3.02
C LEU A 89 -7.88 -7.21 -2.64
N SER A 90 -8.40 -8.05 -3.54
CA SER A 90 -8.55 -9.48 -3.30
C SER A 90 -7.19 -10.14 -3.07
N LYS A 91 -6.22 -9.90 -3.96
CA LYS A 91 -4.88 -10.49 -3.85
C LYS A 91 -4.13 -10.02 -2.61
N VAL A 92 -4.19 -8.73 -2.28
CA VAL A 92 -3.50 -8.20 -1.09
C VAL A 92 -4.19 -8.70 0.19
N SER A 93 -5.52 -8.75 0.24
CA SER A 93 -6.23 -9.31 1.41
C SER A 93 -5.90 -10.80 1.63
N ASP A 94 -5.82 -11.58 0.55
CA ASP A 94 -5.50 -13.01 0.61
C ASP A 94 -4.08 -13.28 1.13
N ILE A 95 -3.10 -12.43 0.79
CA ILE A 95 -1.72 -12.61 1.27
C ILE A 95 -1.51 -11.98 2.65
N ALA A 96 -2.07 -10.80 2.91
CA ALA A 96 -1.95 -10.11 4.19
C ALA A 96 -2.47 -11.00 5.32
N THR A 97 -3.54 -11.75 5.09
CA THR A 97 -4.12 -12.65 6.10
C THR A 97 -3.33 -13.93 6.37
N LEU A 98 -2.34 -14.27 5.53
CA LEU A 98 -1.38 -15.31 5.87
C LEU A 98 -0.39 -14.81 6.93
N PHE A 99 -0.11 -13.51 6.92
CA PHE A 99 0.86 -12.87 7.80
C PHE A 99 0.20 -12.22 9.03
N ASP A 100 -1.08 -11.86 8.94
CA ASP A 100 -1.82 -11.17 9.98
C ASP A 100 -3.19 -11.77 10.33
N ASP A 101 -3.58 -11.62 11.59
CA ASP A 101 -4.80 -12.22 12.14
C ASP A 101 -5.99 -11.26 12.18
N ASP A 102 -5.78 -9.97 12.00
CA ASP A 102 -6.83 -8.96 11.96
C ASP A 102 -7.33 -8.67 10.53
N GLY A 103 -6.47 -8.70 9.52
CA GLY A 103 -6.82 -8.48 8.12
C GLY A 103 -6.68 -7.02 7.70
N ILE A 104 -7.09 -6.67 6.48
CA ILE A 104 -6.88 -5.31 5.96
C ILE A 104 -8.05 -4.37 6.31
N SER A 105 -7.75 -3.08 6.37
CA SER A 105 -8.78 -2.02 6.42
C SER A 105 -8.95 -1.40 5.04
N VAL A 106 -10.16 -0.97 4.70
CA VAL A 106 -10.51 -0.35 3.42
C VAL A 106 -11.34 0.90 3.66
N ARG A 107 -10.94 2.00 3.03
CA ARG A 107 -11.62 3.29 3.03
C ARG A 107 -11.77 3.75 1.58
N PHE A 108 -12.82 4.52 1.30
CA PHE A 108 -13.09 5.06 -0.03
C PHE A 108 -13.00 6.59 -0.03
N MET A 109 -12.60 7.17 -1.15
CA MET A 109 -12.44 8.63 -1.27
C MET A 109 -13.76 9.37 -0.97
N ASN A 110 -14.85 9.00 -1.62
CA ASN A 110 -16.14 9.67 -1.54
C ASN A 110 -17.08 8.98 -0.54
N SER A 111 -17.24 7.66 -0.64
CA SER A 111 -18.17 6.87 0.17
C SER A 111 -17.80 6.84 1.66
N ASN A 112 -18.82 6.78 2.51
CA ASN A 112 -18.67 6.56 3.96
C ASN A 112 -18.68 5.06 4.32
N VAL A 113 -18.87 4.17 3.34
CA VAL A 113 -18.70 2.73 3.54
C VAL A 113 -17.25 2.48 3.96
N THR A 114 -17.06 1.61 4.94
CA THR A 114 -15.75 1.20 5.44
C THR A 114 -15.72 -0.31 5.60
N GLY A 115 -14.55 -0.91 5.38
CA GLY A 115 -14.30 -2.31 5.71
C GLY A 115 -13.14 -2.40 6.68
N ASP A 116 -13.30 -3.15 7.76
CA ASP A 116 -12.21 -3.50 8.68
C ASP A 116 -12.19 -5.02 8.83
N GLY A 117 -10.99 -5.59 8.90
CA GLY A 117 -10.79 -7.04 8.95
C GLY A 117 -11.27 -7.76 7.70
N ILE A 118 -11.01 -7.17 6.53
CA ILE A 118 -11.25 -7.81 5.23
C ILE A 118 -10.18 -8.87 5.01
N ARG A 119 -10.61 -10.12 4.79
CA ARG A 119 -9.69 -11.27 4.80
C ARG A 119 -9.58 -12.06 3.51
N ASN A 120 -10.51 -11.88 2.59
CA ASN A 120 -10.57 -12.66 1.37
C ASN A 120 -11.35 -11.92 0.27
N ALA A 121 -11.25 -12.43 -0.95
CA ALA A 121 -11.98 -11.92 -2.11
C ALA A 121 -13.50 -11.81 -1.88
N GLY A 122 -14.12 -12.72 -1.12
CA GLY A 122 -15.55 -12.67 -0.82
C GLY A 122 -15.95 -11.45 0.01
N ASP A 123 -15.13 -11.09 1.00
CA ASP A 123 -15.33 -9.88 1.81
C ASP A 123 -15.14 -8.61 0.97
N VAL A 124 -14.14 -8.61 0.09
CA VAL A 124 -13.88 -7.52 -0.88
C VAL A 124 -15.09 -7.29 -1.79
N GLN A 125 -15.64 -8.36 -2.39
CA GLN A 125 -16.80 -8.24 -3.27
C GLN A 125 -18.03 -7.70 -2.53
N LYS A 126 -18.30 -8.21 -1.32
CA LYS A 126 -19.40 -7.71 -0.47
C LYS A 126 -19.23 -6.23 -0.13
N LEU A 127 -18.02 -5.81 0.22
CA LEU A 127 -17.73 -4.42 0.55
C LEU A 127 -17.96 -3.51 -0.66
N ILE A 128 -17.35 -3.82 -1.80
CA ILE A 128 -17.42 -2.99 -3.00
C ILE A 128 -18.84 -2.92 -3.56
N SER A 129 -19.64 -3.99 -3.43
CA SER A 129 -21.05 -3.98 -3.86
C SER A 129 -21.92 -2.94 -3.14
N GLN A 130 -21.48 -2.42 -1.99
CA GLN A 130 -22.18 -1.38 -1.23
C GLN A 130 -21.75 0.05 -1.63
N VAL A 131 -20.72 0.17 -2.47
CA VAL A 131 -20.13 1.46 -2.84
C VAL A 131 -20.74 1.95 -4.14
N ARG A 132 -21.16 3.23 -4.14
CA ARG A 132 -21.58 3.93 -5.34
C ARG A 132 -20.42 4.76 -5.87
N PHE A 133 -19.88 4.35 -7.02
CA PHE A 133 -18.84 5.06 -7.74
C PHE A 133 -19.39 6.37 -8.31
N SER A 134 -18.98 7.50 -7.72
CA SER A 134 -19.44 8.85 -8.06
C SER A 134 -18.61 9.92 -7.35
N GLY A 135 -18.66 11.15 -7.85
CA GLY A 135 -17.93 12.27 -7.29
C GLY A 135 -16.58 12.48 -7.96
N ASN A 136 -15.79 13.37 -7.35
CA ASN A 136 -14.45 13.72 -7.81
C ASN A 136 -13.39 12.83 -7.14
N THR A 137 -12.12 13.14 -7.36
CA THR A 137 -10.95 12.47 -6.76
C THR A 137 -10.29 13.38 -5.71
N PRO A 138 -10.86 13.53 -4.49
CA PRO A 138 -10.29 14.34 -3.40
C PRO A 138 -9.17 13.58 -2.65
N LEU A 139 -8.13 13.20 -3.38
CA LEU A 139 -7.01 12.36 -2.96
C LEU A 139 -6.42 12.80 -1.61
N GLY A 140 -5.96 14.04 -1.46
CA GLY A 140 -5.31 14.55 -0.26
C GLY A 140 -6.29 14.81 0.89
N THR A 141 -7.35 15.57 0.65
CA THR A 141 -8.30 15.97 1.71
C THR A 141 -8.99 14.78 2.35
N ASN A 142 -9.43 13.79 1.56
CA ASN A 142 -10.11 12.63 2.12
C ASN A 142 -9.15 11.55 2.61
N PHE A 143 -7.93 11.47 2.08
CA PHE A 143 -6.89 10.64 2.68
C PHE A 143 -6.55 11.11 4.10
N ASP A 144 -6.40 12.43 4.28
CA ASP A 144 -6.18 13.00 5.61
C ASP A 144 -7.31 12.62 6.58
N ARG A 145 -8.54 12.96 6.19
CA ARG A 145 -9.73 12.79 7.03
C ARG A 145 -10.06 11.33 7.34
N LYS A 146 -9.87 10.41 6.39
CA LYS A 146 -10.34 9.01 6.50
C LYS A 146 -9.24 8.02 6.86
N VAL A 147 -7.96 8.37 6.66
CA VAL A 147 -6.82 7.48 6.94
C VAL A 147 -5.84 8.12 7.91
N ILE A 148 -5.23 9.26 7.56
CA ILE A 148 -4.12 9.84 8.36
C ILE A 148 -4.59 10.20 9.76
N GLN A 149 -5.66 10.99 9.89
CA GLN A 149 -6.15 11.43 11.20
C GLN A 149 -6.67 10.25 12.04
N PRO A 150 -7.57 9.36 11.57
CA PRO A 150 -8.13 8.32 12.43
C PRO A 150 -7.22 7.10 12.62
N LEU A 151 -6.52 6.65 11.58
CA LEU A 151 -5.84 5.35 11.58
C LEU A 151 -4.34 5.45 11.86
N ILE A 152 -3.73 6.62 11.70
CA ILE A 152 -2.30 6.85 11.90
C ILE A 152 -2.07 7.79 13.08
N LEU A 153 -2.34 9.10 12.91
CA LEU A 153 -2.08 10.10 13.94
C LEU A 153 -2.96 9.92 15.17
N GLY A 154 -4.22 9.53 14.98
CA GLY A 154 -5.15 9.22 16.06
C GLY A 154 -4.63 8.10 16.94
N LYS A 155 -4.15 6.99 16.34
CA LYS A 155 -3.52 5.89 17.08
C LYS A 155 -2.23 6.36 17.76
N ALA A 156 -1.35 7.05 17.04
CA ALA A 156 -0.05 7.51 17.55
C ALA A 156 -0.13 8.47 18.75
N ARG A 157 -1.18 9.31 18.78
CA ARG A 157 -1.43 10.30 19.84
C ARG A 157 -2.28 9.75 20.98
N SER A 158 -2.95 8.62 20.78
CA SER A 158 -3.80 8.03 21.81
C SER A 158 -2.98 7.40 22.93
N ASN A 159 -3.62 7.14 24.08
CA ASN A 159 -3.03 6.36 25.17
C ASN A 159 -2.90 4.86 24.83
N VAL A 160 -3.42 4.42 23.68
CA VAL A 160 -3.27 3.05 23.17
C VAL A 160 -2.07 3.04 22.23
N ALA A 161 -1.06 2.24 22.55
CA ALA A 161 0.12 2.17 21.72
C ALA A 161 -0.21 1.60 20.32
N MET A 162 0.40 2.17 19.27
CA MET A 162 0.34 1.58 17.94
C MET A 162 1.01 0.21 17.96
N ALA A 163 0.25 -0.83 17.61
CA ALA A 163 0.79 -2.18 17.55
C ALA A 163 1.76 -2.33 16.37
N LYS A 164 1.41 -1.87 15.17
CA LYS A 164 2.30 -1.90 14.01
C LYS A 164 2.35 -0.53 13.33
N PRO A 165 3.39 -0.23 12.54
CA PRO A 165 3.32 0.85 11.56
C PRO A 165 2.21 0.55 10.54
N VAL A 166 1.74 1.59 9.85
CA VAL A 166 0.67 1.46 8.84
C VAL A 166 1.24 1.54 7.42
N LEU A 167 0.94 0.58 6.57
CA LEU A 167 1.13 0.68 5.13
C LEU A 167 -0.19 1.13 4.50
N ALA A 168 -0.24 2.37 4.01
CA ALA A 168 -1.38 2.89 3.29
C ALA A 168 -1.22 2.65 1.78
N ILE A 169 -2.09 1.84 1.18
CA ILE A 169 -2.09 1.55 -0.25
C ILE A 169 -3.24 2.33 -0.90
N LEU A 170 -2.91 3.37 -1.65
CA LEU A 170 -3.84 4.21 -2.37
C LEU A 170 -4.00 3.65 -3.78
N ILE A 171 -5.23 3.42 -4.22
CA ILE A 171 -5.52 2.97 -5.59
C ILE A 171 -6.37 4.03 -6.26
N THR A 172 -5.87 4.61 -7.36
CA THR A 172 -6.50 5.75 -8.04
C THR A 172 -6.36 5.66 -9.56
N ASP A 173 -7.33 6.21 -10.29
CA ASP A 173 -7.29 6.36 -11.75
C ASP A 173 -7.00 7.79 -12.21
N GLY A 174 -6.87 8.72 -11.26
CA GLY A 174 -6.85 10.16 -11.50
C GLY A 174 -5.85 10.93 -10.63
N GLU A 175 -5.47 12.11 -11.13
CA GLU A 175 -4.91 13.20 -10.33
C GLU A 175 -6.00 13.84 -9.42
N PRO A 176 -5.62 14.63 -8.39
CA PRO A 176 -6.58 15.28 -7.51
C PRO A 176 -7.58 16.17 -8.28
N VAL A 177 -8.88 15.99 -8.04
CA VAL A 177 -9.96 16.79 -8.64
C VAL A 177 -10.82 17.42 -7.54
N GLY A 178 -11.02 18.73 -7.62
CA GLY A 178 -11.80 19.48 -6.61
C GLY A 178 -10.99 19.92 -5.38
N GLU A 179 -9.66 19.80 -5.43
CA GLU A 179 -8.71 20.32 -4.45
C GLU A 179 -7.40 20.74 -5.13
N SER A 180 -6.45 21.26 -4.36
CA SER A 180 -5.10 21.55 -4.87
C SER A 180 -4.32 20.25 -5.11
N SER A 181 -3.57 20.16 -6.21
CA SER A 181 -2.65 19.05 -6.50
C SER A 181 -1.67 18.80 -5.35
N ASP A 182 -1.24 19.87 -4.68
CA ASP A 182 -0.24 19.81 -3.61
C ASP A 182 -0.84 19.39 -2.27
N LYS A 183 -2.16 19.21 -2.18
CA LYS A 183 -2.82 18.89 -0.90
C LYS A 183 -2.33 17.57 -0.34
N ILE A 184 -2.10 16.56 -1.18
CA ILE A 184 -1.55 15.27 -0.73
C ILE A 184 -0.14 15.42 -0.15
N ILE A 185 0.72 16.22 -0.79
CA ILE A 185 2.08 16.51 -0.32
C ILE A 185 2.03 17.19 1.06
N GLN A 186 1.15 18.18 1.23
CA GLN A 186 0.96 18.87 2.51
C GLN A 186 0.53 17.90 3.61
N VAL A 187 -0.46 17.04 3.33
CA VAL A 187 -0.97 16.05 4.28
C VAL A 187 0.13 15.07 4.72
N ILE A 188 0.91 14.55 3.78
CA ILE A 188 1.99 13.59 4.08
C ILE A 188 3.10 14.28 4.89
N LYS A 189 3.48 15.51 4.52
CA LYS A 189 4.45 16.31 5.25
C LYS A 189 4.00 16.61 6.69
N GLU A 190 2.75 16.99 6.88
CA GLU A 190 2.17 17.25 8.20
C GLU A 190 2.10 15.98 9.07
N ALA A 191 1.73 14.84 8.47
CA ALA A 191 1.72 13.55 9.14
C ALA A 191 3.12 13.14 9.60
N LYS A 192 4.12 13.26 8.70
CA LYS A 192 5.54 13.02 9.01
C LYS A 192 6.02 13.85 10.19
N ASN A 193 5.83 15.17 10.14
CA ASN A 193 6.24 16.08 11.20
C ASN A 193 5.55 15.77 12.54
N SER A 194 4.26 15.40 12.47
CA SER A 194 3.51 15.01 13.65
C SER A 194 4.06 13.73 14.29
N LEU A 195 4.43 12.74 13.48
CA LEU A 195 4.93 11.45 13.95
C LEU A 195 6.37 11.51 14.47
N GLU A 196 7.21 12.38 13.93
CA GLU A 196 8.55 12.68 14.48
C GLU A 196 8.48 13.18 15.93
N SER A 197 7.37 13.80 16.32
CA SER A 197 7.13 14.24 17.70
C SER A 197 6.59 13.13 18.61
N THR A 198 6.42 11.90 18.09
CA THR A 198 5.94 10.73 18.83
C THR A 198 7.07 9.71 19.03
N PRO A 199 6.94 8.76 19.98
CA PRO A 199 7.91 7.69 20.13
C PRO A 199 8.06 6.75 18.92
N TYR A 200 7.15 6.82 17.94
CA TYR A 200 7.15 5.93 16.78
C TYR A 200 7.97 6.46 15.60
N GLY A 201 8.24 7.76 15.53
CA GLY A 201 8.96 8.41 14.42
C GLY A 201 8.20 8.37 13.08
N SER A 202 8.77 8.98 12.04
CA SER A 202 8.15 9.01 10.70
C SER A 202 7.95 7.64 10.05
N GLY A 203 8.75 6.63 10.42
CA GLY A 203 8.59 5.25 9.96
C GLY A 203 7.30 4.55 10.43
N ALA A 204 6.50 5.20 11.28
CA ALA A 204 5.20 4.69 11.71
C ALA A 204 4.17 4.58 10.57
N PHE A 205 4.45 5.13 9.39
CA PHE A 205 3.65 4.92 8.20
C PHE A 205 4.50 4.92 6.92
N ALA A 206 4.01 4.20 5.91
CA ALA A 206 4.52 4.19 4.54
C ALA A 206 3.33 4.31 3.56
N ILE A 207 3.57 4.85 2.38
CA ILE A 207 2.53 5.09 1.37
C ILE A 207 2.91 4.42 0.07
N GLN A 208 2.04 3.55 -0.42
CA GLN A 208 2.08 3.05 -1.78
C GLN A 208 0.96 3.70 -2.56
N ILE A 209 1.23 4.17 -3.78
CA ILE A 209 0.18 4.61 -4.71
C ILE A 209 0.23 3.74 -5.96
N GLY A 210 -0.89 3.09 -6.27
CA GLY A 210 -1.08 2.27 -7.46
C GLY A 210 -2.06 2.92 -8.42
N GLN A 211 -1.64 3.11 -9.66
CA GLN A 211 -2.52 3.56 -10.73
C GLN A 211 -3.37 2.41 -11.28
N VAL A 212 -4.66 2.67 -11.49
CA VAL A 212 -5.54 1.84 -12.34
C VAL A 212 -5.98 2.62 -13.56
N GLY A 213 -6.03 1.96 -14.72
CA GLY A 213 -6.34 2.61 -15.98
C GLY A 213 -5.16 3.39 -16.60
N ARG A 214 -5.32 3.81 -17.85
CA ARG A 214 -4.21 4.27 -18.71
C ARG A 214 -4.04 5.78 -18.81
N ASP A 215 -4.46 6.53 -17.80
CA ASP A 215 -4.37 7.99 -17.85
C ASP A 215 -2.91 8.47 -17.69
N VAL A 216 -2.36 9.04 -18.76
CA VAL A 216 -0.99 9.57 -18.79
C VAL A 216 -0.80 10.78 -17.86
N LYS A 217 -1.86 11.54 -17.58
CA LYS A 217 -1.76 12.66 -16.63
C LYS A 217 -1.56 12.14 -15.21
N THR A 218 -2.32 11.12 -14.83
CA THR A 218 -2.15 10.41 -13.56
C THR A 218 -0.74 9.84 -13.44
N GLN A 219 -0.22 9.18 -14.47
CA GLN A 219 1.16 8.69 -14.47
C GLN A 219 2.16 9.82 -14.12
N LYS A 220 2.10 10.94 -14.84
CA LYS A 220 3.01 12.09 -14.60
C LYS A 220 2.85 12.70 -13.22
N PHE A 221 1.62 12.73 -12.70
CA PHE A 221 1.36 13.19 -11.34
C PHE A 221 2.02 12.27 -10.32
N LEU A 222 1.88 10.95 -10.47
CA LEU A 222 2.52 9.98 -9.59
C LEU A 222 4.05 10.05 -9.65
N GLU A 223 4.64 10.12 -10.85
CA GLU A 223 6.09 10.35 -11.02
C GLU A 223 6.56 11.63 -10.30
N SER A 224 5.73 12.68 -10.25
CA SER A 224 6.07 13.91 -9.56
C SER A 224 6.03 13.79 -8.04
N LEU A 225 5.16 12.92 -7.49
CA LEU A 225 5.10 12.64 -6.05
C LEU A 225 6.31 11.81 -5.61
N ASP A 226 6.65 10.80 -6.41
CA ASP A 226 7.77 9.89 -6.19
C ASP A 226 9.10 10.67 -6.14
N ARG A 227 9.27 11.63 -7.04
CA ARG A 227 10.45 12.51 -7.12
C ARG A 227 10.39 13.74 -6.21
N ASP A 228 9.35 13.91 -5.40
CA ASP A 228 9.22 15.09 -4.54
C ASP A 228 10.32 15.06 -3.45
N PRO A 229 11.13 16.13 -3.30
CA PRO A 229 12.26 16.14 -2.37
C PRO A 229 11.85 16.11 -0.88
N THR A 230 10.58 16.33 -0.58
CA THR A 230 10.05 16.36 0.79
C THR A 230 9.41 15.04 1.19
N VAL A 231 8.62 14.44 0.29
CA VAL A 231 7.78 13.27 0.56
C VAL A 231 8.13 12.03 -0.25
N GLY A 232 8.93 12.14 -1.31
CA GLY A 232 9.29 11.04 -2.20
C GLY A 232 9.82 9.81 -1.46
N GLY A 233 10.79 9.97 -0.55
CA GLY A 233 11.29 8.85 0.26
C GLY A 233 10.32 8.25 1.30
N MET A 234 9.02 8.55 1.22
CA MET A 234 7.94 7.92 2.00
C MET A 234 6.82 7.37 1.12
N ILE A 235 6.88 7.63 -0.19
CA ILE A 235 5.86 7.29 -1.17
C ILE A 235 6.54 6.46 -2.24
N ASP A 236 5.99 5.30 -2.55
CA ASP A 236 6.33 4.57 -3.78
C ASP A 236 5.13 4.63 -4.71
N CYS A 237 5.38 4.98 -5.97
CA CYS A 237 4.36 5.06 -7.00
C CYS A 237 4.54 3.96 -8.05
N THR A 238 3.50 3.17 -8.28
CA THR A 238 3.47 2.18 -9.36
C THR A 238 2.43 2.56 -10.42
N SER A 239 2.88 2.72 -11.66
CA SER A 239 2.00 3.06 -12.80
C SER A 239 1.11 1.87 -13.18
N TYR A 240 0.18 2.10 -14.09
CA TYR A 240 -0.66 1.01 -14.61
C TYR A 240 0.19 -0.09 -15.25
N TYR A 241 -0.14 -1.36 -15.01
CA TYR A 241 0.64 -2.53 -15.41
C TYR A 241 1.24 -2.43 -16.83
N GLU A 242 0.42 -2.09 -17.81
CA GLU A 242 0.85 -2.08 -19.21
C GLU A 242 1.84 -0.93 -19.51
N MET A 243 1.69 0.19 -18.82
CA MET A 243 2.61 1.33 -18.94
C MET A 243 3.94 1.01 -18.25
N GLU A 244 3.87 0.36 -17.09
CA GLU A 244 5.04 -0.12 -16.35
C GLU A 244 5.81 -1.18 -17.15
N ASP A 245 5.11 -2.16 -17.74
CA ASP A 245 5.73 -3.19 -18.58
C ASP A 245 6.39 -2.60 -19.84
N GLU A 246 5.79 -1.58 -20.46
CA GLU A 246 6.41 -0.85 -21.57
C GLU A 246 7.74 -0.19 -21.16
N GLU A 247 7.82 0.36 -19.94
CA GLU A 247 9.05 0.99 -19.42
C GLU A 247 10.13 -0.05 -19.09
N PHE A 248 9.78 -1.11 -18.38
CA PHE A 248 10.70 -2.21 -18.07
C PHE A 248 11.19 -2.91 -19.34
N SER A 249 10.32 -3.08 -20.34
CA SER A 249 10.66 -3.68 -21.63
C SER A 249 11.71 -2.87 -22.39
N ARG A 250 11.74 -1.53 -22.25
CA ARG A 250 12.81 -0.69 -22.84
C ARG A 250 14.19 -0.99 -22.23
N ASN A 251 14.21 -1.48 -21.00
CA ASN A 251 15.41 -1.93 -20.29
C ASN A 251 15.66 -3.45 -20.41
N GLY A 252 14.88 -4.15 -21.26
CA GLY A 252 15.04 -5.58 -21.53
C GLY A 252 14.50 -6.49 -20.41
N ILE A 253 13.67 -5.95 -19.52
CA ILE A 253 13.05 -6.69 -18.42
C ILE A 253 11.56 -6.88 -18.77
N ALA A 254 11.08 -8.13 -18.73
CA ALA A 254 9.65 -8.39 -18.89
C ALA A 254 8.95 -8.30 -17.54
N LEU A 255 7.97 -7.41 -17.41
CA LEU A 255 7.17 -7.29 -16.20
C LEU A 255 5.90 -8.13 -16.38
N THR A 256 5.71 -9.11 -15.50
CA THR A 256 4.44 -9.85 -15.46
C THR A 256 3.45 -9.13 -14.54
N PRO A 257 2.12 -9.32 -14.71
CA PRO A 257 1.13 -8.78 -13.79
C PRO A 257 1.38 -9.21 -12.33
N ASP A 258 1.92 -10.41 -12.13
CA ASP A 258 2.27 -10.93 -10.81
C ASP A 258 3.47 -10.20 -10.17
N LEU A 259 4.48 -9.86 -10.98
CA LEU A 259 5.63 -9.06 -10.53
C LEU A 259 5.25 -7.60 -10.27
N TRP A 260 4.38 -7.03 -11.11
CA TRP A 260 3.79 -5.72 -10.90
C TRP A 260 3.02 -5.65 -9.58
N LEU A 261 2.21 -6.68 -9.30
CA LEU A 261 1.46 -6.76 -8.05
C LEU A 261 2.37 -6.97 -6.83
N LEU A 262 3.45 -7.75 -6.98
CA LEU A 262 4.47 -7.88 -5.94
C LEU A 262 5.08 -6.52 -5.62
N LYS A 263 5.50 -5.75 -6.65
CA LYS A 263 6.01 -4.39 -6.50
C LYS A 263 5.00 -3.50 -5.77
N LEU A 264 3.74 -3.48 -6.21
CA LEU A 264 2.67 -2.74 -5.53
C LEU A 264 2.48 -3.13 -4.05
N CYS A 265 2.81 -4.36 -3.65
CA CYS A 265 2.68 -4.77 -2.25
C CYS A 265 3.84 -4.26 -1.38
N VAL A 266 5.06 -4.17 -1.93
CA VAL A 266 6.27 -4.01 -1.12
C VAL A 266 7.10 -2.77 -1.46
N GLY A 267 6.82 -2.06 -2.55
CA GLY A 267 7.58 -0.90 -3.04
C GLY A 267 7.86 0.11 -1.93
N ALA A 268 6.80 0.59 -1.29
CA ALA A 268 6.88 1.57 -0.21
C ALA A 268 7.59 1.13 1.08
N ILE A 269 7.87 -0.17 1.26
CA ILE A 269 8.41 -0.72 2.53
C ILE A 269 9.67 -1.56 2.36
N ASP A 270 10.09 -1.80 1.12
CA ASP A 270 11.25 -2.62 0.81
C ASP A 270 12.19 -1.79 -0.09
N PRO A 271 13.29 -1.26 0.48
CA PRO A 271 14.21 -0.40 -0.26
C PRO A 271 14.81 -1.02 -1.53
N GLU A 272 14.78 -2.36 -1.67
CA GLU A 272 15.21 -3.04 -2.90
C GLU A 272 14.23 -2.88 -4.08
N TYR A 273 13.00 -2.44 -3.80
CA TYR A 273 11.97 -2.19 -4.79
C TYR A 273 11.85 -0.68 -5.08
N ASP A 274 11.86 0.13 -4.03
CA ASP A 274 11.93 1.61 -4.11
C ASP A 274 13.11 2.07 -4.99
N ALA A 275 14.31 1.53 -4.74
CA ALA A 275 15.52 1.90 -5.50
C ALA A 275 15.60 1.33 -6.93
N LYS A 276 14.63 0.54 -7.39
CA LYS A 276 14.61 -0.03 -8.76
C LYS A 276 13.81 0.81 -9.75
N ASP A 277 13.16 1.86 -9.26
CA ASP A 277 12.38 2.81 -10.05
C ASP A 277 13.17 4.06 -10.43
N GLU A 278 14.38 4.21 -9.87
CA GLU A 278 15.38 5.24 -10.16
C GLU A 278 16.53 4.74 -11.07
#